data_AF-A0A3Q3LGL3-F1
#
_entry.id   AF-A0A3Q3LGL3-F1
#
_cell.length_a   1.000
_cell.length_b   1.000
_cell.length_c   1.000
_cell.angle_alpha   90.00
_cell.angle_beta   90.00
_cell.angle_gamma   90.00
#
_symmetry.space_group_name_H-M   'P 1'
#
loop_
_entity.id
_entity.type
_entity.pdbx_description
1 polymer ?
#
loop_
_entity_poly.entity_id
_entity_poly.type
_entity_poly.pdbx_seq_one_letter_code
_entity_poly.pdbx_strand_id
1 'polypeptide(L)'
;FSPFLPLTWISLKLTLKFVSNNLYIMCFVTAVPAAPVNVSVTQLRAHSAMVTWNVPQGDTVIGYSISQQRQDGLMQRSIREVNTSSRWCVLWDLDEDTHYSVQVQSVGPNGDSQPSRAVHFRTLEKTDHYPAGVLDQHEPAMEGLGMTPHLQTGELLIITTVLLLWAAVIALFCRQYDIIKDNDSSSTKDKAKSVYDSCVSLLSVPQLHRASSSISIIRV
;
A
#
# COMPACT_ATOMS: atom_id res chain seq x y z
N PHE A 1 38.59 -1.12 70.80
CA PHE A 1 38.46 -1.93 69.57
C PHE A 1 37.93 -1.03 68.47
N SER A 2 38.83 -0.40 67.73
CA SER A 2 38.50 0.59 66.70
C SER A 2 38.04 -0.12 65.42
N PRO A 3 36.85 0.18 64.88
CA PRO A 3 36.36 -0.42 63.65
C PRO A 3 36.77 0.44 62.44
N PHE A 4 38.07 0.55 62.17
CA PHE A 4 38.53 1.13 60.91
C PHE A 4 38.55 0.02 59.85
N LEU A 5 37.44 -0.15 59.14
CA LEU A 5 37.44 -0.95 57.93
C LEU A 5 38.40 -0.29 56.92
N PRO A 6 39.35 -1.02 56.33
CA PRO A 6 40.34 -0.45 55.43
C PRO A 6 39.64 0.13 54.19
N LEU A 7 40.11 1.28 53.70
CA LEU A 7 39.56 2.00 52.53
C LEU A 7 39.38 1.09 51.29
N THR A 8 40.17 0.02 51.19
CA THR A 8 40.07 -1.02 50.17
C THR A 8 38.76 -1.80 50.23
N TRP A 9 38.20 -2.03 51.43
CA TRP A 9 36.92 -2.70 51.65
C TRP A 9 35.74 -1.84 51.20
N ILE A 10 35.82 -0.54 51.43
CA ILE A 10 34.79 0.43 51.01
C ILE A 10 34.83 0.58 49.49
N SER A 11 36.03 0.67 48.90
CA SER A 11 36.23 0.72 47.45
C SER A 11 35.71 -0.56 46.77
N LEU A 12 36.04 -1.74 47.29
CA LEU A 12 35.53 -3.02 46.78
C LEU A 12 34.00 -3.12 46.89
N LYS A 13 33.41 -2.71 48.02
CA LYS A 13 31.94 -2.65 48.16
C LYS A 13 31.27 -1.65 47.21
N LEU A 14 31.92 -0.52 46.93
CA LEU A 14 31.42 0.46 45.96
C LEU A 14 31.51 -0.09 44.54
N THR A 15 32.62 -0.73 44.18
CA THR A 15 32.83 -1.37 42.88
C THR A 15 31.85 -2.53 42.68
N LEU A 16 31.62 -3.39 43.70
CA LEU A 16 30.60 -4.43 43.61
C LEU A 16 29.18 -3.86 43.52
N LYS A 17 28.85 -2.78 44.23
CA LYS A 17 27.56 -2.09 44.07
C LYS A 17 27.43 -1.41 42.71
N PHE A 18 28.52 -0.89 42.14
CA PHE A 18 28.54 -0.30 40.81
C PHE A 18 28.40 -1.36 39.72
N VAL A 19 29.08 -2.49 39.85
CA VAL A 19 28.92 -3.67 38.97
C VAL A 19 27.52 -4.27 39.13
N SER A 20 26.99 -4.39 40.34
CA SER A 20 25.64 -4.89 40.59
C SER A 20 24.56 -3.95 40.05
N ASN A 21 24.68 -2.63 40.23
CA ASN A 21 23.73 -1.66 39.68
C ASN A 21 23.87 -1.52 38.15
N ASN A 22 25.07 -1.64 37.58
CA ASN A 22 25.25 -1.73 36.12
C ASN A 22 24.74 -3.07 35.56
N LEU A 23 24.79 -4.15 36.33
CA LEU A 23 24.22 -5.44 35.96
C LEU A 23 22.68 -5.45 36.08
N TYR A 24 22.09 -4.60 36.92
CA TYR A 24 20.65 -4.33 36.94
C TYR A 24 20.19 -3.34 35.85
N ILE A 25 21.12 -2.61 35.22
CA ILE A 25 20.95 -1.99 33.90
C ILE A 25 21.26 -3.04 32.80
N MET A 26 21.08 -4.33 33.10
CA MET A 26 20.63 -5.30 32.10
C MET A 26 19.31 -4.79 31.57
N CYS A 27 19.45 -4.05 30.47
CA CYS A 27 18.41 -3.50 29.64
C CYS A 27 17.15 -4.37 29.71
N PHE A 28 16.08 -3.85 30.31
CA PHE A 28 14.72 -4.22 29.92
C PHE A 28 14.56 -3.74 28.46
N VAL A 29 15.27 -4.37 27.52
CA VAL A 29 14.87 -4.38 26.13
C VAL A 29 13.56 -5.12 26.18
N THR A 30 12.46 -4.39 26.11
CA THR A 30 11.21 -4.97 25.69
C THR A 30 11.51 -5.66 24.36
N ALA A 31 11.60 -6.99 24.37
CA ALA A 31 12.15 -7.75 23.25
C ALA A 31 11.33 -7.45 22.00
N VAL A 32 11.99 -6.91 20.99
CA VAL A 32 11.45 -6.75 19.64
C VAL A 32 11.37 -8.15 19.01
N PRO A 33 10.32 -8.48 18.24
CA PRO A 33 10.19 -9.80 17.63
C PRO A 33 11.36 -10.11 16.70
N ALA A 34 11.62 -11.39 16.45
CA ALA A 34 12.62 -11.80 15.49
C ALA A 34 12.14 -11.56 14.05
N ALA A 35 13.11 -11.46 13.14
CA ALA A 35 12.87 -11.27 11.72
C ALA A 35 12.13 -12.49 11.12
N PRO A 36 11.15 -12.27 10.22
CA PRO A 36 10.52 -13.35 9.47
C PRO A 36 11.54 -14.18 8.68
N VAL A 37 11.33 -15.49 8.66
CA VAL A 37 12.17 -16.48 7.98
C VAL A 37 11.40 -17.13 6.83
N ASN A 38 12.11 -17.81 5.91
CA ASN A 38 11.50 -18.47 4.76
C ASN A 38 10.61 -17.55 3.91
N VAL A 39 11.05 -16.30 3.71
CA VAL A 39 10.36 -15.37 2.82
C VAL A 39 10.46 -15.91 1.39
N SER A 40 9.32 -16.05 0.73
CA SER A 40 9.24 -16.54 -0.64
C SER A 40 8.19 -15.78 -1.43
N VAL A 41 8.41 -15.69 -2.73
CA VAL A 41 7.47 -15.06 -3.67
C VAL A 41 6.89 -16.12 -4.58
N THR A 42 5.57 -16.16 -4.66
CA THR A 42 4.78 -17.12 -5.41
C THR A 42 3.68 -16.39 -6.18
N GLN A 43 2.93 -17.11 -7.02
CA GLN A 43 1.83 -16.53 -7.82
C GLN A 43 2.25 -15.26 -8.58
N LEU A 44 3.43 -15.30 -9.22
CA LEU A 44 3.92 -14.20 -10.03
C LEU A 44 2.98 -13.96 -11.22
N ARG A 45 2.56 -12.71 -11.39
CA ARG A 45 1.78 -12.20 -12.52
C ARG A 45 2.51 -11.00 -13.13
N ALA A 46 1.93 -10.44 -14.18
CA ALA A 46 2.45 -9.21 -14.77
C ALA A 46 2.37 -8.02 -13.80
N HIS A 47 1.32 -7.93 -12.97
CA HIS A 47 1.07 -6.76 -12.11
C HIS A 47 0.86 -7.10 -10.63
N SER A 48 1.11 -8.35 -10.24
CA SER A 48 0.97 -8.79 -8.85
C SER A 48 1.88 -9.97 -8.52
N ALA A 49 2.15 -10.15 -7.23
CA ALA A 49 2.92 -11.26 -6.69
C ALA A 49 2.46 -11.55 -5.26
N MET A 50 2.47 -12.81 -4.83
CA MET A 50 2.17 -13.17 -3.45
C MET A 50 3.45 -13.45 -2.67
N VAL A 51 3.65 -12.72 -1.57
CA VAL A 51 4.77 -12.89 -0.66
C VAL A 51 4.30 -13.69 0.53
N THR A 52 5.05 -14.72 0.92
CA THR A 52 4.75 -15.56 2.09
C THR A 52 5.98 -15.69 2.97
N TRP A 53 5.79 -15.88 4.27
CA TRP A 53 6.87 -16.00 5.25
C TRP A 53 6.49 -16.89 6.44
N ASN A 54 7.47 -17.20 7.27
CA ASN A 54 7.30 -17.93 8.53
C ASN A 54 7.84 -17.10 9.69
N VAL A 55 7.28 -17.30 10.88
CA VAL A 55 7.70 -16.62 12.11
C VAL A 55 8.30 -17.65 13.07
N PRO A 56 9.49 -17.41 13.64
CA PRO A 56 10.04 -18.27 14.68
C PRO A 56 9.13 -18.32 15.91
N GLN A 57 9.12 -19.45 16.61
CA GLN A 57 8.24 -19.64 17.77
C GLN A 57 8.73 -18.80 18.96
N GLY A 58 7.79 -18.21 19.73
CA GLY A 58 8.08 -17.51 20.99
C GLY A 58 7.91 -15.99 20.95
N ASP A 59 7.65 -15.41 19.77
CA ASP A 59 7.51 -13.95 19.61
C ASP A 59 6.06 -13.47 19.59
N THR A 60 5.80 -12.38 20.30
CA THR A 60 4.51 -11.66 20.23
C THR A 60 4.53 -10.70 19.04
N VAL A 61 3.95 -11.14 17.93
CA VAL A 61 3.81 -10.35 16.70
C VAL A 61 2.39 -9.83 16.59
N ILE A 62 2.24 -8.52 16.37
CA ILE A 62 0.95 -7.84 16.17
C ILE A 62 0.66 -7.57 14.68
N GLY A 63 1.63 -7.79 13.80
CA GLY A 63 1.47 -7.57 12.36
C GLY A 63 2.78 -7.70 11.61
N TYR A 64 2.79 -7.25 10.36
CA TYR A 64 3.95 -7.32 9.48
C TYR A 64 4.10 -6.05 8.64
N SER A 65 5.35 -5.69 8.33
CA SER A 65 5.69 -4.62 7.42
C SER A 65 6.46 -5.19 6.24
N ILE A 66 5.90 -5.05 5.03
CA ILE A 66 6.45 -5.54 3.79
C ILE A 66 7.00 -4.34 3.03
N SER A 67 8.31 -4.30 2.80
CA SER A 67 8.96 -3.28 1.98
C SER A 67 9.32 -3.86 0.62
N GLN A 68 8.77 -3.27 -0.41
CA GLN A 68 9.07 -3.52 -1.81
C GLN A 68 9.92 -2.39 -2.37
N GLN A 69 10.94 -2.72 -3.15
CA GLN A 69 11.76 -1.76 -3.86
C GLN A 69 11.99 -2.23 -5.29
N ARG A 70 11.80 -1.33 -6.25
CA ARG A 70 12.15 -1.58 -7.65
C ARG A 70 13.67 -1.49 -7.82
N GLN A 71 14.25 -2.35 -8.66
CA GLN A 71 15.71 -2.42 -8.82
C GLN A 71 16.33 -1.12 -9.34
N ASP A 72 15.58 -0.32 -10.08
CA ASP A 72 16.00 1.00 -10.56
C ASP A 72 16.10 2.06 -9.44
N GLY A 73 15.64 1.74 -8.23
CA GLY A 73 15.61 2.64 -7.08
C GLY A 73 14.59 3.77 -7.19
N LEU A 74 13.76 3.76 -8.23
CA LEU A 74 12.83 4.85 -8.52
C LEU A 74 11.51 4.72 -7.78
N MET A 75 11.19 3.50 -7.34
CA MET A 75 9.98 3.19 -6.62
C MET A 75 10.29 2.37 -5.37
N GLN A 76 9.81 2.85 -4.23
CA GLN A 76 9.79 2.09 -2.99
C GLN A 76 8.36 2.12 -2.43
N ARG A 77 7.86 0.96 -2.01
CA ARG A 77 6.54 0.84 -1.39
C ARG A 77 6.65 0.05 -0.09
N SER A 78 6.05 0.56 0.98
CA SER A 78 5.89 -0.18 2.22
C SER A 78 4.40 -0.45 2.48
N ILE A 79 4.10 -1.67 2.89
CA ILE A 79 2.77 -2.11 3.28
C ILE A 79 2.87 -2.60 4.72
N ARG A 80 2.18 -1.93 5.63
CA ARG A 80 2.12 -2.31 7.04
C ARG A 80 0.74 -2.85 7.35
N GLU A 81 0.67 -4.13 7.70
CA GLU A 81 -0.56 -4.79 8.13
C GLU A 81 -0.49 -5.03 9.63
N VAL A 82 -1.35 -4.36 10.41
CA VAL A 82 -1.45 -4.54 11.87
C VAL A 82 -2.71 -5.34 12.21
N ASN A 83 -2.75 -5.91 13.42
CA ASN A 83 -3.84 -6.76 13.91
C ASN A 83 -4.08 -8.02 13.05
N THR A 84 -3.05 -8.47 12.35
CA THR A 84 -3.12 -9.65 11.49
C THR A 84 -2.13 -10.71 11.93
N SER A 85 -2.55 -11.97 11.83
CA SER A 85 -1.68 -13.14 11.95
C SER A 85 -1.38 -13.79 10.59
N SER A 86 -1.92 -13.23 9.50
CA SER A 86 -1.68 -13.69 8.14
C SER A 86 -0.20 -13.61 7.82
N ARG A 87 0.34 -14.72 7.32
CA ARG A 87 1.77 -14.86 6.98
C ARG A 87 2.01 -14.73 5.48
N TRP A 88 1.15 -13.95 4.84
CA TRP A 88 1.15 -13.71 3.41
C TRP A 88 0.59 -12.31 3.13
N CYS A 89 1.07 -11.70 2.06
CA CYS A 89 0.57 -10.44 1.54
C CYS A 89 0.68 -10.46 0.02
N VAL A 90 -0.34 -9.94 -0.66
CA VAL A 90 -0.30 -9.76 -2.11
C VAL A 90 0.27 -8.39 -2.40
N LEU A 91 1.29 -8.32 -3.25
CA LEU A 91 1.75 -7.08 -3.85
C LEU A 91 0.94 -6.84 -5.12
N TRP A 92 0.43 -5.62 -5.31
CA TRP A 92 -0.34 -5.19 -6.48
C TRP A 92 0.30 -3.96 -7.11
N ASP A 93 -0.17 -3.62 -8.32
CA ASP A 93 0.26 -2.43 -9.05
C ASP A 93 1.78 -2.46 -9.27
N LEU A 94 2.23 -3.60 -9.80
CA LEU A 94 3.61 -3.84 -10.21
C LEU A 94 3.75 -3.58 -11.71
N ASP A 95 4.90 -3.06 -12.11
CA ASP A 95 5.27 -2.95 -13.51
C ASP A 95 5.56 -4.35 -14.06
N GLU A 96 5.14 -4.60 -15.31
CA GLU A 96 5.46 -5.84 -16.03
C GLU A 96 6.95 -5.96 -16.33
N ASP A 97 7.41 -7.20 -16.49
CA ASP A 97 8.79 -7.54 -16.84
C ASP A 97 9.88 -6.84 -15.99
N THR A 98 9.55 -6.48 -14.75
CA THR A 98 10.34 -5.59 -13.90
C THR A 98 10.89 -6.33 -12.69
N HIS A 99 12.14 -6.02 -12.33
CA HIS A 99 12.81 -6.60 -11.17
C HIS A 99 12.52 -5.82 -9.89
N TYR A 100 12.13 -6.56 -8.86
CA TYR A 100 11.85 -6.06 -7.53
C TYR A 100 12.64 -6.81 -6.46
N SER A 101 12.93 -6.14 -5.35
CA SER A 101 13.34 -6.74 -4.09
C SER A 101 12.23 -6.56 -3.05
N VAL A 102 12.04 -7.58 -2.22
CA VAL A 102 11.10 -7.54 -1.09
C VAL A 102 11.77 -7.96 0.20
N GLN A 103 11.45 -7.26 1.27
CA GLN A 103 11.81 -7.61 2.65
C GLN A 103 10.58 -7.54 3.54
N VAL A 104 10.57 -8.37 4.59
CA VAL A 104 9.47 -8.42 5.56
C VAL A 104 10.02 -8.21 6.96
N GLN A 105 9.31 -7.44 7.77
CA GLN A 105 9.58 -7.22 9.19
C GLN A 105 8.37 -7.67 10.02
N SER A 106 8.63 -8.27 11.16
CA SER A 106 7.63 -8.54 12.20
C SER A 106 7.36 -7.25 12.95
N VAL A 107 6.09 -6.86 13.08
CA VAL A 107 5.69 -5.71 13.91
C VAL A 107 5.33 -6.24 15.29
N GLY A 108 6.03 -5.79 16.31
CA GLY A 108 5.77 -6.13 17.71
C GLY A 108 5.16 -4.96 18.48
N PRO A 109 4.66 -5.22 19.71
CA PRO A 109 4.13 -4.16 20.57
C PRO A 109 5.20 -3.15 21.00
N ASN A 110 6.48 -3.56 20.96
CA ASN A 110 7.62 -2.81 21.46
C ASN A 110 8.49 -2.21 20.34
N GLY A 111 8.15 -2.48 19.07
CA GLY A 111 8.93 -2.10 17.90
C GLY A 111 8.91 -3.15 16.79
N ASP A 112 9.50 -2.78 15.65
CA ASP A 112 9.60 -3.62 14.47
C ASP A 112 10.91 -4.42 14.49
N SER A 113 10.87 -5.67 14.02
CA SER A 113 12.04 -6.53 13.90
C SER A 113 13.06 -6.00 12.90
N GLN A 114 14.25 -6.60 12.90
CA GLN A 114 15.14 -6.45 11.75
C GLN A 114 14.45 -6.95 10.46
N PRO A 115 14.80 -6.38 9.28
CA PRO A 115 14.30 -6.86 8.00
C PRO A 115 14.76 -8.28 7.73
N SER A 116 13.89 -9.07 7.10
CA SER A 116 14.29 -10.35 6.53
C SER A 116 15.39 -10.18 5.47
N ARG A 117 15.98 -11.30 5.07
CA ARG A 117 16.77 -11.36 3.85
C ARG A 117 15.94 -10.84 2.67
N ALA A 118 16.55 -10.03 1.82
CA ALA A 118 15.92 -9.54 0.60
C ALA A 118 15.72 -10.69 -0.38
N VAL A 119 14.50 -10.81 -0.88
CA VAL A 119 14.13 -11.76 -1.94
C VAL A 119 13.93 -10.98 -3.22
N HIS A 120 14.60 -11.41 -4.28
CA HIS A 120 14.51 -10.80 -5.60
C HIS A 120 13.58 -11.61 -6.50
N PHE A 121 12.74 -10.93 -7.26
CA PHE A 121 11.88 -11.54 -8.25
C PHE A 121 11.67 -10.60 -9.44
N ARG A 122 11.24 -11.18 -10.57
CA ARG A 122 10.85 -10.44 -11.76
C ARG A 122 9.38 -10.73 -12.05
N THR A 123 8.60 -9.69 -12.31
CA THR A 123 7.21 -9.84 -12.77
C THR A 123 7.17 -10.44 -14.17
N LEU A 124 6.04 -11.04 -14.53
CA LEU A 124 5.87 -11.59 -15.87
C LEU A 124 5.64 -10.47 -16.90
N GLU A 125 5.88 -10.78 -18.17
CA GLU A 125 5.41 -9.94 -19.27
C GLU A 125 3.88 -10.10 -19.42
N LYS A 126 3.19 -9.02 -19.76
CA LYS A 126 1.77 -9.08 -20.10
C LYS A 126 1.62 -9.67 -21.50
N THR A 127 1.02 -10.85 -21.59
CA THR A 127 0.78 -11.49 -22.88
C THR A 127 -0.44 -10.87 -23.58
N ASP A 128 -0.22 -9.82 -24.37
CA ASP A 128 -1.22 -9.23 -25.27
C ASP A 128 -1.24 -9.91 -26.65
N HIS A 129 -1.12 -11.25 -26.71
CA HIS A 129 -1.21 -11.97 -27.98
C HIS A 129 -2.66 -12.15 -28.45
N TYR A 130 -3.18 -11.13 -29.12
CA TYR A 130 -4.20 -11.33 -30.14
C TYR A 130 -3.49 -11.74 -31.44
N PRO A 131 -3.71 -12.95 -32.01
CA PRO A 131 -3.11 -13.31 -33.29
C PRO A 131 -3.79 -12.51 -34.41
N ALA A 132 -3.31 -11.28 -34.65
CA ALA A 132 -3.60 -10.52 -35.85
C ALA A 132 -2.64 -11.00 -36.95
N GLY A 133 -3.12 -11.84 -37.87
CA GLY A 133 -2.40 -12.14 -39.10
C GLY A 133 -2.52 -13.57 -39.63
N VAL A 134 -3.73 -14.02 -39.98
CA VAL A 134 -3.90 -14.89 -41.14
C VAL A 134 -4.97 -14.23 -42.01
N LEU A 135 -4.51 -13.39 -42.94
CA LEU A 135 -5.32 -12.87 -44.03
C LEU A 135 -5.27 -13.92 -45.15
N ASP A 136 -6.37 -14.61 -45.41
CA ASP A 136 -6.65 -15.07 -46.78
C ASP A 136 -8.16 -15.14 -47.06
N GLN A 137 -8.59 -14.17 -47.85
CA GLN A 137 -9.66 -14.15 -48.85
C GLN A 137 -10.90 -15.04 -48.66
N HIS A 138 -12.01 -14.41 -48.24
CA HIS A 138 -13.27 -14.37 -49.02
C HIS A 138 -14.25 -13.38 -48.35
N GLU A 139 -14.40 -12.19 -48.94
CA GLU A 139 -15.62 -11.40 -48.76
C GLU A 139 -16.76 -12.10 -49.52
N PRO A 140 -17.95 -12.20 -48.89
CA PRO A 140 -19.05 -11.41 -49.43
C PRO A 140 -19.84 -10.72 -48.31
N ALA A 141 -19.91 -9.39 -48.41
CA ALA A 141 -21.03 -8.53 -48.07
C ALA A 141 -22.14 -9.12 -47.18
N MET A 142 -22.24 -8.65 -45.94
CA MET A 142 -23.49 -8.10 -45.42
C MET A 142 -23.21 -7.15 -44.25
N GLU A 143 -23.72 -5.94 -44.41
CA GLU A 143 -23.97 -4.97 -43.35
C GLU A 143 -24.80 -5.62 -42.23
N GLY A 144 -24.33 -5.51 -40.98
CA GLY A 144 -25.05 -6.06 -39.83
C GLY A 144 -24.50 -5.53 -38.51
N LEU A 145 -25.09 -4.44 -38.03
CA LEU A 145 -24.95 -3.94 -36.67
C LEU A 145 -25.18 -5.07 -35.66
N GLY A 146 -24.13 -5.46 -34.94
CA GLY A 146 -24.23 -6.53 -33.93
C GLY A 146 -23.01 -6.59 -33.03
N MET A 147 -22.74 -5.51 -32.30
CA MET A 147 -21.79 -5.55 -31.18
C MET A 147 -22.35 -6.48 -30.11
N THR A 148 -21.74 -7.65 -29.95
CA THR A 148 -22.00 -8.54 -28.80
C THR A 148 -20.79 -8.48 -27.86
N PRO A 149 -20.89 -7.76 -26.72
CA PRO A 149 -19.96 -7.96 -25.63
C PRO A 149 -20.29 -9.31 -24.98
N HIS A 150 -19.43 -10.31 -25.21
CA HIS A 150 -19.48 -11.62 -24.57
C HIS A 150 -19.01 -11.54 -23.10
N LEU A 151 -19.70 -10.75 -22.29
CA LEU A 151 -19.64 -10.87 -20.83
C LEU A 151 -21.06 -10.99 -20.33
N GLN A 152 -21.46 -12.26 -20.15
CA GLN A 152 -22.44 -12.72 -19.19
C GLN A 152 -23.67 -11.80 -19.10
N THR A 153 -24.66 -12.04 -19.96
CA THR A 153 -25.97 -11.35 -19.98
C THR A 153 -26.60 -11.18 -18.59
N GLY A 154 -26.27 -12.03 -17.61
CA GLY A 154 -26.69 -11.84 -16.22
C GLY A 154 -25.99 -10.71 -15.45
N GLU A 155 -24.68 -10.49 -15.62
CA GLU A 155 -23.93 -9.48 -14.84
C GLU A 155 -24.19 -8.06 -15.32
N LEU A 156 -24.34 -7.87 -16.64
CA LEU A 156 -24.70 -6.58 -17.23
C LEU A 156 -26.15 -6.18 -16.89
N LEU A 157 -27.07 -7.15 -16.77
CA LEU A 157 -28.42 -6.90 -16.27
C LEU A 157 -28.42 -6.47 -14.80
N ILE A 158 -27.55 -7.05 -13.97
CA ILE A 158 -27.41 -6.62 -12.57
C ILE A 158 -26.86 -5.19 -12.49
N ILE A 159 -25.80 -4.88 -13.23
CA ILE A 159 -25.21 -3.52 -13.20
C ILE A 159 -26.21 -2.49 -13.73
N THR A 160 -26.90 -2.78 -14.84
CA THR A 160 -27.87 -1.85 -15.44
C THR A 160 -29.11 -1.65 -14.55
N THR A 161 -29.63 -2.70 -13.93
CA THR A 161 -30.77 -2.57 -13.00
C THR A 161 -30.39 -1.79 -11.74
N VAL A 162 -29.22 -2.04 -11.16
CA VAL A 162 -28.73 -1.27 -10.01
C VAL A 162 -28.53 0.20 -10.39
N LEU A 163 -27.93 0.48 -11.54
CA LEU A 163 -27.73 1.85 -12.03
C LEU A 163 -29.05 2.60 -12.22
N LEU A 164 -30.06 1.93 -12.79
CA LEU A 164 -31.40 2.49 -13.00
C LEU A 164 -32.14 2.74 -11.67
N LEU A 165 -32.03 1.83 -10.70
CA LEU A 165 -32.64 2.00 -9.38
C LEU A 165 -32.03 3.17 -8.62
N TRP A 166 -30.69 3.31 -8.66
CA TRP A 166 -30.00 4.46 -8.06
C TRP A 166 -30.38 5.77 -8.75
N ALA A 167 -30.45 5.80 -10.09
CA ALA A 167 -30.86 6.99 -10.83
C ALA A 167 -32.31 7.41 -10.50
N ALA A 168 -33.23 6.45 -10.36
CA ALA A 168 -34.62 6.72 -9.98
C ALA A 168 -34.73 7.29 -8.55
N VAL A 169 -33.96 6.75 -7.61
CA VAL A 169 -33.90 7.26 -6.23
C VAL A 169 -33.34 8.68 -6.22
N ILE A 170 -32.22 8.93 -6.93
CA ILE A 170 -31.63 10.27 -7.05
C ILE A 170 -32.62 11.24 -7.70
N ALA A 171 -33.35 10.83 -8.76
CA ALA A 171 -34.37 11.65 -9.40
C ALA A 171 -35.56 11.98 -8.47
N LEU A 172 -35.98 11.04 -7.62
CA LEU A 172 -36.99 11.27 -6.58
C LEU A 172 -36.49 12.27 -5.54
N PHE A 173 -35.24 12.15 -5.09
CA PHE A 173 -34.63 13.11 -4.18
C PHE A 173 -34.44 14.49 -4.85
N CYS A 174 -34.08 14.56 -6.13
CA CYS A 174 -34.01 15.81 -6.88
C CYS A 174 -35.38 16.46 -6.99
N ARG A 175 -36.44 15.72 -7.27
CA ARG A 175 -37.83 16.22 -7.26
C ARG A 175 -38.27 16.69 -5.87
N GLN A 176 -37.87 15.97 -4.82
CA GLN A 176 -38.16 16.35 -3.45
C GLN A 176 -37.39 17.62 -3.04
N TYR A 177 -36.17 17.80 -3.54
CA TYR A 177 -35.36 18.99 -3.33
C TYR A 177 -35.83 20.19 -4.16
N ASP A 178 -36.34 19.96 -5.37
CA ASP A 178 -36.98 20.97 -6.25
C ASP A 178 -38.20 21.59 -5.54
N ILE A 179 -39.06 20.76 -4.93
CA ILE A 179 -40.22 21.21 -4.16
C ILE A 179 -39.82 22.08 -2.94
N ILE A 180 -38.66 21.81 -2.33
CA ILE A 180 -38.17 22.59 -1.17
C ILE A 180 -37.46 23.88 -1.62
N LYS A 181 -36.82 23.86 -2.80
CA LYS A 181 -35.99 24.97 -3.30
C LYS A 181 -36.77 26.04 -4.06
N ASP A 182 -37.90 25.68 -4.67
CA ASP A 182 -38.77 26.66 -5.35
C ASP A 182 -39.56 27.58 -4.39
N ASN A 183 -39.39 27.41 -3.07
CA ASN A 183 -39.99 28.31 -2.07
C ASN A 183 -39.11 29.54 -1.72
N ASP A 184 -37.88 29.64 -2.21
CA ASP A 184 -36.97 30.76 -1.89
C ASP A 184 -36.88 31.83 -2.99
N SER A 185 -37.71 31.79 -4.04
CA SER A 185 -37.77 32.84 -5.04
C SER A 185 -38.63 34.04 -4.60
N SER A 186 -38.29 34.67 -3.47
CA SER A 186 -38.72 36.03 -3.19
C SER A 186 -37.68 36.85 -2.41
N SER A 187 -36.51 37.11 -3.02
CA SER A 187 -35.89 38.43 -2.91
C SER A 187 -34.68 38.60 -3.83
N THR A 188 -34.91 39.40 -4.89
CA THR A 188 -33.99 40.44 -5.42
C THR A 188 -32.59 40.07 -5.93
N LYS A 189 -32.53 39.95 -7.26
CA LYS A 189 -31.74 40.77 -8.22
C LYS A 189 -30.23 41.05 -8.02
N ASP A 190 -29.51 40.64 -9.08
CA ASP A 190 -28.40 41.33 -9.78
C ASP A 190 -27.04 41.46 -9.05
N LYS A 191 -25.95 40.95 -9.65
CA LYS A 191 -25.15 41.69 -10.68
C LYS A 191 -23.79 41.02 -10.99
N ALA A 192 -23.44 41.05 -12.28
CA ALA A 192 -22.09 41.08 -12.91
C ALA A 192 -21.16 39.84 -12.79
N LYS A 193 -20.93 39.09 -13.87
CA LYS A 193 -19.98 39.31 -15.01
C LYS A 193 -18.48 39.20 -14.66
N SER A 194 -17.89 38.10 -15.12
CA SER A 194 -16.70 38.01 -15.98
C SER A 194 -15.51 38.93 -15.68
N VAL A 195 -14.41 38.33 -15.21
CA VAL A 195 -13.06 38.84 -15.48
C VAL A 195 -12.29 37.75 -16.21
N TYR A 196 -12.11 38.04 -17.50
CA TYR A 196 -11.26 37.36 -18.47
C TYR A 196 -9.78 37.68 -18.15
N ASP A 197 -8.91 36.71 -18.41
CA ASP A 197 -7.48 36.84 -18.71
C ASP A 197 -6.54 37.62 -17.77
N SER A 198 -5.59 36.91 -17.16
CA SER A 198 -4.21 37.40 -17.14
C SER A 198 -3.17 36.30 -16.89
N CYS A 199 -2.29 36.22 -17.89
CA CYS A 199 -0.86 35.90 -17.79
C CYS A 199 -0.43 34.44 -17.87
N VAL A 200 -0.41 33.96 -19.13
CA VAL A 200 0.66 33.08 -19.63
C VAL A 200 1.98 33.84 -19.61
N SER A 201 3.05 33.15 -19.16
CA SER A 201 4.48 33.49 -19.27
C SER A 201 5.12 34.21 -18.08
N LEU A 202 5.52 33.46 -17.04
CA LEU A 202 6.86 33.65 -16.47
C LEU A 202 7.48 32.28 -16.12
N LEU A 203 8.43 31.93 -16.98
CA LEU A 203 9.47 30.91 -16.87
C LEU A 203 9.96 30.65 -15.44
N SER A 204 10.03 29.38 -15.06
CA SER A 204 11.33 28.70 -14.85
C SER A 204 11.05 27.24 -14.48
N VAL A 205 11.56 26.31 -15.29
CA VAL A 205 11.52 24.87 -15.04
C VAL A 205 12.42 24.57 -13.84
N PRO A 206 11.91 24.05 -12.71
CA PRO A 206 12.78 23.37 -11.77
C PRO A 206 13.10 22.01 -12.35
N GLN A 207 14.38 21.85 -12.68
CA GLN A 207 15.11 20.59 -12.80
C GLN A 207 14.35 19.42 -12.16
N LEU A 208 13.85 18.50 -13.00
CA LEU A 208 13.24 17.26 -12.59
C LEU A 208 14.33 16.41 -11.92
N HIS A 209 14.58 16.64 -10.64
CA HIS A 209 15.04 15.57 -9.79
C HIS A 209 13.99 14.48 -9.94
N ARG A 210 14.38 13.37 -10.57
CA ARG A 210 13.62 12.14 -10.61
C ARG A 210 13.29 11.78 -9.16
N ALA A 211 12.13 12.22 -8.69
CA ALA A 211 11.67 11.96 -7.35
C ALA A 211 11.49 10.45 -7.25
N SER A 212 12.31 9.81 -6.42
CA SER A 212 12.05 8.43 -6.03
C SER A 212 10.71 8.43 -5.30
N SER A 213 9.71 7.79 -5.89
CA SER A 213 8.35 7.79 -5.35
C SER A 213 8.28 6.74 -4.24
N SER A 214 8.14 7.21 -2.99
CA SER A 214 7.94 6.35 -1.83
C SER A 214 6.46 6.32 -1.43
N ILE A 215 5.84 5.14 -1.43
CA ILE A 215 4.43 4.95 -1.06
C ILE A 215 4.36 4.13 0.23
N SER A 216 3.62 4.61 1.24
CA SER A 216 3.38 3.86 2.49
C SER A 216 1.89 3.59 2.67
N ILE A 217 1.52 2.35 2.92
CA ILE A 217 0.12 1.90 3.07
C ILE A 217 -0.04 1.20 4.42
N ILE A 218 -1.06 1.56 5.19
CA ILE A 218 -1.40 0.91 6.48
C ILE A 218 -2.74 0.19 6.32
N ARG A 219 -2.78 -1.09 6.69
CA ARG A 219 -3.99 -1.91 6.80
C ARG A 219 -4.19 -2.34 8.25
N VAL A 220 -5.44 -2.28 8.72
CA VAL A 220 -5.87 -2.59 10.09
C VAL A 220 -6.89 -3.71 10.06
#